data_AF-A7TLT6-F1
#
_entry.id   AF-A7TLT6-F1
#
_cell.length_a   1.000
_cell.length_b   1.000
_cell.length_c   1.000
_cell.angle_alpha   90.00
_cell.angle_beta   90.00
_cell.angle_gamma   90.00
#
_symmetry.space_group_name_H-M   'P 1'
#
loop_
_entity.id
_entity.type
_entity.pdbx_description
1 polymer ?
#
loop_
_entity_poly.entity_id
_entity_poly.type
_entity_poly.pdbx_seq_one_letter_code
_entity_poly.pdbx_strand_id
1 'polypeptide(L)'
;MGVQGFLPQLKSIQNPVSLNRYSGQTLAIDGYAWLHRASCSCAHDLVLGNPTDKYLQFFIKKLAMLKSYGIKPYFVFDGDSLPVKKDTEVKRRNKRVENREVAIRLYNSGEVRNSMDYFQKCVDVTPEMAKCVMDYCQIHHIDYIVAPFEADAQMVYLEKQNIVQGIISEDSDLLIFGCRRLITKLNDFGECIEICKDDFNKLPKKFPLHELSEEGIKTMVCLSGCDYTNGIPRIGLVKAIKLVHQYRNIDKILLSIRRDGKFQIPETFLQEYHKAVIAFEYQRVFCPISEKIVTLNDIPMEVIESMNKTYDNEQFFACIGLVIDKETSKKLCIIDEDKIDHEIHRKIAYGQLNPYNFEKRLVNRERYLQIASKSEIVGQGGILSAKNNSTKSIDLFFTKVASNKENSSVKRRPIVRSGGIVDKLTETIKKRKLCHSINSISSLSKSGDSTLTKSRFFSTNADIADTLEEIIDTQSSDTKVPKNFWL
;
A
#
# COMPACT_ATOMS: atom_id res chain seq x y z
N MET A 1 4.93 -1.13 3.49
CA MET A 1 4.54 -2.09 2.44
C MET A 1 5.76 -2.30 1.56
N GLY A 2 5.73 -3.28 0.66
CA GLY A 2 6.84 -3.59 -0.25
C GLY A 2 7.98 -4.47 0.28
N VAL A 3 9.11 -4.47 -0.43
CA VAL A 3 10.29 -5.33 -0.21
C VAL A 3 10.82 -5.23 1.22
N GLN A 4 10.71 -6.33 1.95
CA GLN A 4 11.07 -6.36 3.37
C GLN A 4 12.55 -6.02 3.58
N GLY A 5 12.80 -5.01 4.41
CA GLY A 5 14.17 -4.60 4.78
C GLY A 5 14.89 -3.75 3.75
N PHE A 6 14.23 -3.32 2.66
CA PHE A 6 14.84 -2.49 1.61
C PHE A 6 15.15 -1.06 2.08
N LEU A 7 14.16 -0.34 2.61
CA LEU A 7 14.37 1.03 3.14
C LEU A 7 15.54 1.13 4.15
N PRO A 8 15.71 0.21 5.12
CA PRO A 8 16.90 0.18 5.98
C PRO A 8 18.25 0.14 5.24
N GLN A 9 18.34 -0.53 4.09
CA GLN A 9 19.58 -0.54 3.29
C GLN A 9 19.87 0.81 2.63
N LEU A 10 18.84 1.63 2.42
CA LEU A 10 18.94 2.97 1.82
C LEU A 10 19.19 4.08 2.85
N LYS A 11 19.50 3.76 4.11
CA LYS A 11 19.60 4.73 5.20
C LYS A 11 20.58 5.88 4.92
N SER A 12 21.68 5.65 4.19
CA SER A 12 22.68 6.70 3.90
C SER A 12 22.18 7.76 2.90
N ILE A 13 21.09 7.48 2.19
CA ILE A 13 20.49 8.36 1.18
C ILE A 13 19.07 8.79 1.56
N GLN A 14 18.62 8.47 2.79
CA GLN A 14 17.39 9.01 3.36
C GLN A 14 17.66 10.44 3.81
N ASN A 15 17.27 11.41 2.99
CA ASN A 15 17.48 12.84 3.23
C ASN A 15 16.26 13.43 3.94
N PRO A 16 16.35 13.83 5.23
CA PRO A 16 15.25 14.52 5.90
C PRO A 16 15.06 15.90 5.26
N VAL A 17 13.86 16.18 4.75
CA VAL A 17 13.52 17.43 4.08
C VAL A 17 12.14 17.93 4.52
N SER A 18 11.78 19.13 4.08
CA SER A 18 10.43 19.69 4.22
C SER A 18 9.79 19.82 2.85
N LEU A 19 8.46 19.74 2.78
CA LEU A 19 7.69 19.98 1.56
C LEU A 19 7.96 21.34 0.91
N ASN A 20 8.47 22.33 1.65
CA ASN A 20 8.96 23.59 1.07
C ASN A 20 9.94 23.38 -0.10
N ARG A 21 10.72 22.29 -0.08
CA ARG A 21 11.64 21.90 -1.16
C ARG A 21 10.95 21.69 -2.51
N TYR A 22 9.68 21.33 -2.50
CA TYR A 22 8.90 21.02 -3.69
C TYR A 22 7.85 22.08 -4.00
N SER A 23 7.96 23.28 -3.41
CA SER A 23 7.00 24.36 -3.64
C SER A 23 6.88 24.68 -5.14
N GLY A 24 5.64 24.77 -5.63
CA GLY A 24 5.31 24.98 -7.04
C GLY A 24 5.30 23.71 -7.89
N GLN A 25 5.76 22.57 -7.37
CA GLN A 25 5.80 21.29 -8.09
C GLN A 25 4.50 20.50 -7.92
N THR A 26 4.27 19.59 -8.87
CA THR A 26 3.22 18.59 -8.81
C THR A 26 3.78 17.29 -8.25
N LEU A 27 3.15 16.74 -7.20
CA LEU A 27 3.55 15.48 -6.59
C LEU A 27 2.44 14.46 -6.71
N ALA A 28 2.78 13.26 -7.19
CA ALA A 28 1.86 12.12 -7.16
C ALA A 28 1.69 11.62 -5.73
N ILE A 29 0.48 11.20 -5.37
CA ILE A 29 0.16 10.72 -4.03
C ILE A 29 -0.62 9.42 -4.13
N ASP A 30 -0.15 8.41 -3.40
CA ASP A 30 -0.86 7.15 -3.23
C ASP A 30 -2.16 7.37 -2.43
N GLY A 31 -3.28 7.36 -3.14
CA GLY A 31 -4.60 7.58 -2.57
C GLY A 31 -5.06 6.43 -1.68
N TYR A 32 -4.74 5.17 -2.03
CA TYR A 32 -5.15 4.01 -1.25
C TYR A 32 -4.36 3.88 0.06
N ALA A 33 -3.06 4.17 0.06
CA ALA A 33 -2.28 4.25 1.29
C ALA A 33 -2.84 5.30 2.27
N TRP A 34 -3.26 6.46 1.76
CA TRP A 34 -3.90 7.49 2.59
C TRP A 34 -5.30 7.10 3.04
N LEU A 35 -6.10 6.45 2.20
CA LEU A 35 -7.40 5.90 2.59
C LEU A 35 -7.26 4.84 3.70
N HIS A 36 -6.30 3.93 3.59
CA HIS A 36 -6.01 2.95 4.66
C HIS A 36 -5.64 3.63 5.97
N ARG A 37 -4.77 4.65 5.94
CA ARG A 37 -4.44 5.42 7.14
C ARG A 37 -5.64 6.16 7.72
N ALA A 38 -6.46 6.75 6.86
CA ALA A 38 -7.64 7.52 7.23
C ALA A 38 -8.72 6.62 7.84
N SER A 39 -8.89 5.42 7.30
CA SER A 39 -9.93 4.46 7.68
C SER A 39 -9.76 3.95 9.11
N CYS A 40 -8.52 3.88 9.63
CA CYS A 40 -8.26 3.52 11.02
C CYS A 40 -9.01 4.42 12.03
N SER A 41 -9.22 5.69 11.72
CA SER A 41 -9.94 6.64 12.59
C SER A 41 -11.46 6.42 12.64
N CYS A 42 -12.00 5.66 11.68
CA CYS A 42 -13.41 5.37 11.53
C CYS A 42 -13.69 3.89 11.26
N ALA A 43 -12.78 3.02 11.69
CA ALA A 43 -12.79 1.60 11.38
C ALA A 43 -14.09 0.93 11.84
N HIS A 44 -14.51 1.23 13.07
CA HIS A 44 -15.77 0.74 13.63
C HIS A 44 -16.97 1.11 12.75
N ASP A 45 -17.09 2.39 12.37
CA ASP A 45 -18.20 2.88 11.54
C ASP A 45 -18.21 2.18 10.17
N LEU A 46 -17.03 2.03 9.55
CA LEU A 46 -16.89 1.40 8.23
C LEU A 46 -17.27 -0.09 8.27
N VAL A 47 -16.78 -0.83 9.27
CA VAL A 47 -17.00 -2.29 9.39
C VAL A 47 -18.45 -2.64 9.70
N LEU A 48 -19.14 -1.75 10.44
CA LEU A 48 -20.58 -1.88 10.72
C LEU A 48 -21.48 -1.33 9.61
N GLY A 49 -20.92 -0.73 8.56
CA GLY A 49 -21.70 -0.16 7.45
C GLY A 49 -22.33 1.21 7.79
N ASN A 50 -21.92 1.85 8.87
CA ASN A 50 -22.40 3.17 9.26
C ASN A 50 -21.84 4.26 8.32
N PRO A 51 -22.61 5.35 8.06
CA PRO A 51 -22.10 6.52 7.37
C PRO A 51 -21.00 7.23 8.18
N THR A 52 -19.97 7.72 7.50
CA THR A 52 -18.88 8.47 8.14
C THR A 52 -18.16 9.38 7.14
N ASP A 53 -17.79 10.59 7.55
CA ASP A 53 -17.02 11.53 6.75
C ASP A 53 -15.55 11.63 7.20
N LYS A 54 -15.17 10.93 8.28
CA LYS A 54 -13.87 11.07 8.95
C LYS A 54 -12.69 10.81 8.00
N TYR A 55 -12.80 9.84 7.10
CA TYR A 55 -11.75 9.56 6.13
C TYR A 55 -11.63 10.68 5.09
N LEU A 56 -12.73 11.28 4.66
CA LEU A 56 -12.69 12.46 3.77
C LEU A 56 -12.09 13.68 4.49
N GLN A 57 -12.42 13.89 5.76
CA GLN A 57 -11.82 14.95 6.58
C GLN A 57 -10.29 14.80 6.71
N PHE A 58 -9.78 13.58 6.73
CA PHE A 58 -8.33 13.34 6.67
C PHE A 58 -7.73 13.88 5.37
N PHE A 59 -8.32 13.57 4.21
CA PHE A 59 -7.86 14.07 2.91
C PHE A 59 -7.93 15.59 2.83
N ILE A 60 -9.00 16.21 3.31
CA ILE A 60 -9.15 17.67 3.32
C ILE A 60 -8.04 18.35 4.12
N LYS A 61 -7.73 17.82 5.31
CA LYS A 61 -6.63 18.32 6.14
C LYS A 61 -5.28 18.18 5.43
N LYS A 62 -5.04 17.03 4.80
CA LYS A 62 -3.80 16.79 4.05
C LYS A 62 -3.66 17.69 2.83
N LEU A 63 -4.73 17.89 2.08
CA LEU A 63 -4.80 18.82 0.95
C LEU A 63 -4.52 20.26 1.38
N ALA A 64 -5.11 20.71 2.49
CA ALA A 64 -4.83 22.02 3.05
C ALA A 64 -3.35 22.17 3.42
N MET A 65 -2.75 21.14 4.03
CA MET A 65 -1.33 21.11 4.34
C MET A 65 -0.46 21.18 3.08
N LEU A 66 -0.71 20.34 2.07
CA LEU A 66 0.02 20.38 0.79
C LEU A 66 -0.08 21.75 0.10
N LYS A 67 -1.29 22.33 0.05
CA LYS A 67 -1.53 23.66 -0.53
C LYS A 67 -0.76 24.75 0.22
N SER A 68 -0.65 24.64 1.55
CA SER A 68 0.12 25.62 2.35
C SER A 68 1.62 25.61 2.03
N TYR A 69 2.14 24.48 1.54
CA TYR A 69 3.51 24.32 1.04
C TYR A 69 3.66 24.65 -0.46
N GLY A 70 2.58 25.04 -1.14
CA GLY A 70 2.56 25.32 -2.57
C GLY A 70 2.66 24.08 -3.45
N ILE A 71 2.34 22.90 -2.92
CA ILE A 71 2.32 21.64 -3.68
C ILE A 71 1.03 21.53 -4.49
N LYS A 72 1.13 21.09 -5.75
CA LYS A 72 -0.01 20.65 -6.55
C LYS A 72 -0.17 19.13 -6.38
N PRO A 73 -1.20 18.65 -5.65
CA PRO A 73 -1.41 17.22 -5.48
C PRO A 73 -1.96 16.59 -6.76
N TYR A 74 -1.44 15.41 -7.11
CA TYR A 74 -2.02 14.52 -8.12
C TYR A 74 -2.29 13.18 -7.46
N PHE A 75 -3.56 12.87 -7.16
CA PHE A 75 -3.89 11.59 -6.51
C PHE A 75 -3.92 10.43 -7.51
N VAL A 76 -3.37 9.29 -7.13
CA VAL A 76 -3.48 8.04 -7.88
C VAL A 76 -4.18 7.01 -7.02
N PHE A 77 -5.25 6.43 -7.54
CA PHE A 77 -6.03 5.38 -6.88
C PHE A 77 -5.83 4.05 -7.59
N ASP A 78 -5.84 2.95 -6.85
CA ASP A 78 -5.81 1.61 -7.44
C ASP A 78 -7.09 1.32 -8.24
N GLY A 79 -6.94 0.54 -9.30
CA GLY A 79 -8.01 0.03 -10.14
C GLY A 79 -8.25 -1.45 -9.93
N ASP A 80 -8.23 -2.20 -11.03
CA ASP A 80 -8.54 -3.63 -11.04
C ASP A 80 -7.39 -4.47 -10.46
N SER A 81 -7.70 -5.68 -10.03
CA SER A 81 -6.68 -6.58 -9.47
C SER A 81 -5.85 -7.25 -10.56
N LEU A 82 -4.53 -7.38 -10.32
CA LEU A 82 -3.69 -8.24 -11.14
C LEU A 82 -3.84 -9.73 -10.76
N PRO A 83 -3.96 -10.65 -11.74
CA PRO A 83 -4.00 -12.09 -11.46
C PRO A 83 -2.77 -12.61 -10.70
N VAL A 84 -1.56 -12.09 -10.99
CA VAL A 84 -0.33 -12.50 -10.29
C VAL A 84 -0.34 -12.19 -8.79
N LYS A 85 -1.14 -11.21 -8.33
CA LYS A 85 -1.28 -10.86 -6.90
C LYS A 85 -2.48 -11.54 -6.21
N LYS A 86 -3.19 -12.43 -6.90
CA LYS A 86 -4.41 -13.08 -6.40
C LYS A 86 -4.22 -13.74 -5.03
N ASP A 87 -3.12 -14.46 -4.82
CA ASP A 87 -2.87 -15.17 -3.56
C ASP A 87 -2.65 -14.21 -2.39
N THR A 88 -1.96 -13.09 -2.63
CA THR A 88 -1.72 -12.06 -1.61
C THR A 88 -3.04 -11.39 -1.22
N GLU A 89 -3.89 -11.07 -2.20
CA GLU A 89 -5.21 -10.48 -1.94
C GLU A 89 -6.16 -11.46 -1.23
N VAL A 90 -6.12 -12.76 -1.56
CA VAL A 90 -6.87 -13.79 -0.83
C VAL A 90 -6.40 -13.88 0.62
N LYS A 91 -5.09 -13.91 0.88
CA LYS A 91 -4.54 -13.91 2.25
C LYS A 91 -4.95 -12.65 3.03
N ARG A 92 -4.93 -11.48 2.40
CA ARG A 92 -5.38 -10.21 3.01
C ARG A 92 -6.88 -10.28 3.33
N ARG A 93 -7.71 -10.76 2.41
CA ARG A 93 -9.15 -10.94 2.61
C ARG A 93 -9.47 -11.89 3.77
N ASN A 94 -8.84 -13.06 3.81
CA ASN A 94 -9.07 -14.05 4.85
C ASN A 94 -8.74 -13.49 6.24
N LYS A 95 -7.59 -12.80 6.37
CA LYS A 95 -7.22 -12.11 7.61
C LYS A 95 -8.24 -11.03 8.01
N ARG A 96 -8.82 -10.30 7.05
CA ARG A 96 -9.87 -9.30 7.36
C ARG A 96 -11.12 -9.99 7.91
N VAL A 97 -11.54 -11.11 7.32
CA VAL A 97 -12.70 -11.89 7.81
C VAL A 97 -12.46 -12.40 9.24
N GLU A 98 -11.31 -13.04 9.49
CA GLU A 98 -10.94 -13.54 10.83
C GLU A 98 -10.92 -12.40 11.87
N ASN A 99 -10.26 -11.28 11.55
CA ASN A 99 -10.21 -10.13 12.45
C ASN A 99 -11.58 -9.50 12.67
N ARG A 100 -12.49 -9.54 11.68
CA ARG A 100 -13.85 -9.02 11.81
C ARG A 100 -14.66 -9.83 12.81
N GLU A 101 -14.56 -11.15 12.77
CA GLU A 101 -15.24 -12.04 13.72
C GLU A 101 -14.77 -11.76 15.16
N VAL A 102 -13.46 -11.61 15.35
CA VAL A 102 -12.88 -11.27 16.65
C VAL A 102 -13.32 -9.87 17.11
N ALA A 103 -13.32 -8.88 16.22
CA ALA A 103 -13.77 -7.52 16.53
C ALA A 103 -15.22 -7.51 17.05
N ILE A 104 -16.13 -8.19 16.34
CA ILE A 104 -17.55 -8.26 16.69
C ILE A 104 -17.75 -9.00 18.02
N ARG A 105 -17.03 -10.12 18.24
CA ARG A 105 -17.11 -10.89 19.48
C ARG A 105 -16.71 -10.05 20.70
N LEU A 106 -15.57 -9.37 20.63
CA LEU A 106 -15.07 -8.49 21.70
C LEU A 106 -15.97 -7.27 21.91
N TYR A 107 -16.52 -6.72 20.84
CA TYR A 107 -17.45 -5.60 20.94
C TYR A 107 -18.73 -6.00 21.68
N ASN A 108 -19.30 -7.16 21.34
CA ASN A 108 -20.51 -7.68 21.98
C ASN A 108 -20.29 -8.13 23.43
N SER A 109 -19.07 -8.53 23.82
CA SER A 109 -18.73 -8.83 25.21
C SER A 109 -18.47 -7.59 26.09
N GLY A 110 -18.54 -6.38 25.52
CA GLY A 110 -18.27 -5.13 26.21
C GLY A 110 -16.80 -4.72 26.23
N GLU A 111 -15.90 -5.48 25.61
CA GLU A 111 -14.46 -5.20 25.51
C GLU A 111 -14.14 -4.20 24.38
N VAL A 112 -14.77 -3.02 24.42
CA VAL A 112 -14.74 -2.03 23.33
C VAL A 112 -13.32 -1.61 22.95
N ARG A 113 -12.43 -1.38 23.93
CA ARG A 113 -11.04 -0.96 23.66
C ARG A 113 -10.27 -2.01 22.87
N ASN A 114 -10.38 -3.28 23.25
CA ASN A 114 -9.70 -4.39 22.57
C ASN A 114 -10.29 -4.61 21.17
N SER A 115 -11.61 -4.45 21.03
CA SER A 115 -12.28 -4.58 19.72
C SER A 115 -11.78 -3.58 18.68
N MET A 116 -11.35 -2.37 19.08
CA MET A 116 -10.96 -1.31 18.16
C MET A 116 -9.70 -1.64 17.34
N ASP A 117 -8.74 -2.35 17.93
CA ASP A 117 -7.54 -2.81 17.21
C ASP A 117 -7.92 -3.81 16.10
N TYR A 118 -8.83 -4.74 16.41
CA TYR A 118 -9.36 -5.69 15.43
C TYR A 118 -10.24 -5.03 14.36
N PHE A 119 -11.01 -4.00 14.72
CA PHE A 119 -11.74 -3.18 13.74
C PHE A 119 -10.76 -2.54 12.74
N GLN A 120 -9.66 -1.95 13.20
CA GLN A 120 -8.64 -1.36 12.32
C GLN A 120 -8.01 -2.39 11.37
N LYS A 121 -7.78 -3.62 11.86
CA LYS A 121 -7.20 -4.72 11.07
C LYS A 121 -8.15 -5.30 10.02
N CYS A 122 -9.46 -5.15 10.19
CA CYS A 122 -10.46 -5.72 9.28
C CYS A 122 -11.12 -4.73 8.32
N VAL A 123 -10.78 -3.43 8.39
CA VAL A 123 -11.31 -2.46 7.42
C VAL A 123 -10.87 -2.81 6.01
N ASP A 124 -11.84 -2.84 5.10
CA ASP A 124 -11.61 -2.93 3.66
C ASP A 124 -11.77 -1.53 3.04
N VAL A 125 -10.78 -1.08 2.28
CA VAL A 125 -10.85 0.18 1.54
C VAL A 125 -11.46 -0.12 0.17
N THR A 126 -12.61 0.49 -0.12
CA THR A 126 -13.37 0.17 -1.34
C THR A 126 -13.31 1.30 -2.38
N PRO A 127 -13.56 1.01 -3.66
CA PRO A 127 -13.65 2.04 -4.70
C PRO A 127 -14.71 3.10 -4.41
N GLU A 128 -15.80 2.75 -3.72
CA GLU A 128 -16.86 3.68 -3.34
C GLU A 128 -16.39 4.68 -2.28
N MET A 129 -15.46 4.28 -1.39
CA MET A 129 -14.77 5.21 -0.48
C MET A 129 -13.83 6.12 -1.26
N ALA A 130 -13.05 5.56 -2.20
CA ALA A 130 -12.20 6.36 -3.08
C ALA A 130 -13.01 7.37 -3.90
N LYS A 131 -14.20 6.99 -4.37
CA LYS A 131 -15.11 7.88 -5.10
C LYS A 131 -15.55 9.09 -4.28
N CYS A 132 -15.66 8.97 -2.96
CA CYS A 132 -15.94 10.12 -2.10
C CYS A 132 -14.81 11.16 -2.16
N VAL A 133 -13.56 10.69 -2.21
CA VAL A 133 -12.38 11.56 -2.36
C VAL A 133 -12.30 12.12 -3.79
N MET A 134 -12.55 11.28 -4.81
CA MET A 134 -12.57 11.73 -6.20
C MET A 134 -13.62 12.82 -6.46
N ASP A 135 -14.84 12.67 -5.94
CA ASP A 135 -15.89 13.70 -6.03
C ASP A 135 -15.44 15.03 -5.41
N TYR A 136 -14.75 14.96 -4.26
CA TYR A 136 -14.16 16.14 -3.63
C TYR A 136 -13.09 16.76 -4.53
N CYS A 137 -12.17 15.95 -5.08
CA CYS A 137 -11.15 16.42 -6.00
C CYS A 137 -11.75 17.11 -7.24
N GLN A 138 -12.79 16.53 -7.85
CA GLN A 138 -13.50 17.11 -8.99
C GLN A 138 -14.06 18.50 -8.69
N ILE A 139 -14.76 18.65 -7.57
CA ILE A 139 -15.36 19.93 -7.14
C ILE A 139 -14.29 21.01 -6.89
N HIS A 140 -13.13 20.58 -6.41
CA HIS A 140 -12.02 21.46 -6.04
C HIS A 140 -10.94 21.60 -7.11
N HIS A 141 -11.14 21.03 -8.31
CA HIS A 141 -10.17 21.03 -9.41
C HIS A 141 -8.79 20.52 -8.98
N ILE A 142 -8.78 19.41 -8.23
CA ILE A 142 -7.57 18.68 -7.87
C ILE A 142 -7.43 17.50 -8.81
N ASP A 143 -6.23 17.36 -9.39
CA ASP A 143 -5.94 16.28 -10.32
C ASP A 143 -5.94 14.92 -9.61
N TYR A 144 -6.57 13.94 -10.25
CA TYR A 144 -6.50 12.56 -9.83
C TYR A 144 -6.66 11.62 -11.02
N ILE A 145 -6.27 10.37 -10.83
CA ILE A 145 -6.49 9.29 -11.78
C ILE A 145 -6.70 7.96 -11.05
N VAL A 146 -7.54 7.10 -11.60
CA VAL A 146 -7.62 5.69 -11.22
C VAL A 146 -6.70 4.92 -12.15
N ALA A 147 -5.69 4.25 -11.60
CA ALA A 147 -4.83 3.36 -12.36
C ALA A 147 -5.67 2.22 -12.97
N PRO A 148 -5.29 1.64 -14.12
CA PRO A 148 -5.95 0.44 -14.63
C PRO A 148 -5.83 -0.73 -13.66
N PHE A 149 -4.67 -0.83 -13.00
CA PHE A 149 -4.35 -1.83 -11.99
C PHE A 149 -3.76 -1.15 -10.76
N GLU A 150 -2.44 -1.17 -10.60
CA GLU A 150 -1.80 -0.64 -9.38
C GLU A 150 -1.38 0.82 -9.52
N ALA A 151 -1.59 1.58 -8.45
CA ALA A 151 -1.17 2.97 -8.34
C ALA A 151 0.35 3.10 -8.43
N ASP A 152 1.12 2.08 -8.00
CA ASP A 152 2.58 2.11 -8.02
C ASP A 152 3.14 2.34 -9.43
N ALA A 153 2.79 1.47 -10.39
CA ALA A 153 3.22 1.64 -11.77
C ALA A 153 2.67 2.93 -12.38
N GLN A 154 1.41 3.29 -12.08
CA GLN A 154 0.80 4.50 -12.61
C GLN A 154 1.54 5.77 -12.14
N MET A 155 1.91 5.87 -10.86
CA MET A 155 2.66 7.02 -10.33
C MET A 155 4.06 7.10 -10.94
N VAL A 156 4.75 5.97 -11.11
CA VAL A 156 6.07 5.93 -11.77
C VAL A 156 5.97 6.35 -13.23
N TYR A 157 4.92 5.92 -13.94
CA TYR A 157 4.66 6.37 -15.30
C TYR A 157 4.48 7.89 -15.38
N LEU A 158 3.66 8.47 -14.49
CA LEU A 158 3.47 9.93 -14.44
C LEU A 158 4.79 10.68 -14.16
N GLU A 159 5.66 10.13 -13.31
CA GLU A 159 6.99 10.72 -13.04
C GLU A 159 7.90 10.64 -14.27
N LYS A 160 7.93 9.49 -14.96
CA LYS A 160 8.70 9.29 -16.21
C LYS A 160 8.26 10.25 -17.32
N GLN A 161 6.95 10.52 -17.42
CA GLN A 161 6.38 11.47 -18.38
C GLN A 161 6.54 12.94 -17.94
N ASN A 162 7.21 13.22 -16.82
CA ASN A 162 7.39 14.55 -16.22
C ASN A 162 6.07 15.27 -15.86
N ILE A 163 4.97 14.54 -15.75
CA ILE A 163 3.67 15.08 -15.31
C ILE A 163 3.74 15.44 -13.81
N VAL A 164 4.47 14.63 -13.04
CA VAL A 164 4.79 14.88 -11.63
C VAL A 164 6.31 14.89 -11.42
N GLN A 165 6.77 15.56 -10.36
CA GLN A 165 8.20 15.72 -10.05
C GLN A 165 8.67 14.86 -8.85
N GLY A 166 7.78 14.06 -8.28
CA GLY A 166 8.07 13.11 -7.22
C GLY A 166 6.80 12.43 -6.72
N ILE A 167 7.00 11.36 -5.95
CA ILE A 167 5.92 10.49 -5.48
C ILE A 167 5.89 10.47 -3.96
N ILE A 168 4.73 10.77 -3.36
CA ILE A 168 4.48 10.63 -1.93
C ILE A 168 3.84 9.27 -1.67
N SER A 169 4.62 8.35 -1.09
CA SER A 169 4.13 7.04 -0.66
C SER A 169 5.01 6.46 0.46
N GLU A 170 4.47 5.47 1.17
CA GLU A 170 5.20 4.64 2.13
C GLU A 170 5.67 3.31 1.53
N ASP A 171 5.33 3.05 0.26
CA ASP A 171 5.78 1.85 -0.44
C ASP A 171 7.16 2.07 -1.08
N SER A 172 8.08 1.15 -0.78
CA SER A 172 9.43 1.18 -1.34
C SER A 172 9.54 0.47 -2.69
N ASP A 173 8.50 -0.28 -3.09
CA ASP A 173 8.44 -0.98 -4.37
C ASP A 173 8.48 0.00 -5.55
N LEU A 174 8.02 1.23 -5.34
CA LEU A 174 8.14 2.33 -6.29
C LEU A 174 9.56 2.52 -6.83
N LEU A 175 10.59 2.37 -6.00
CA LEU A 175 11.99 2.47 -6.44
C LEU A 175 12.39 1.31 -7.38
N ILE A 176 11.73 0.16 -7.26
CA ILE A 176 11.95 -1.02 -8.11
C ILE A 176 11.20 -0.89 -9.44
N PHE A 177 10.00 -0.31 -9.43
CA PHE A 177 9.28 0.10 -10.64
C PHE A 177 10.00 1.21 -11.44
N GLY A 178 10.94 1.91 -10.79
CA GLY A 178 11.78 2.91 -11.43
C GLY A 178 11.48 4.34 -11.03
N CYS A 179 10.81 4.56 -9.89
CA CYS A 179 10.66 5.88 -9.29
C CYS A 179 12.04 6.53 -9.11
N ARG A 180 12.15 7.79 -9.55
CA ARG A 180 13.34 8.60 -9.37
C ARG A 180 13.35 9.26 -8.00
N ARG A 181 12.23 9.85 -7.56
CA ARG A 181 12.14 10.57 -6.29
C ARG A 181 10.96 10.11 -5.44
N LEU A 182 11.27 9.34 -4.42
CA LEU A 182 10.32 8.88 -3.40
C LEU A 182 10.34 9.82 -2.18
N ILE A 183 9.17 10.28 -1.76
CA ILE A 183 8.93 11.08 -0.56
C ILE A 183 8.12 10.23 0.42
N THR A 184 8.75 9.79 1.50
CA THR A 184 8.18 8.86 2.49
C THR A 184 8.15 9.50 3.88
N LYS A 185 7.39 8.91 4.81
CA LYS A 185 7.26 9.35 6.21
C LYS A 185 6.81 10.80 6.35
N LEU A 186 5.89 11.23 5.48
CA LEU A 186 5.34 12.59 5.52
C LEU A 186 4.42 12.77 6.74
N ASN A 187 4.80 13.70 7.62
CA ASN A 187 4.00 14.07 8.78
C ASN A 187 3.03 15.23 8.49
N ASP A 188 2.24 15.62 9.50
CA ASP A 188 1.25 16.70 9.38
C ASP A 188 1.88 18.09 9.31
N PHE A 189 3.16 18.21 9.67
CA PHE A 189 3.93 19.45 9.62
C PHE A 189 4.71 19.61 8.32
N GLY A 190 4.58 18.70 7.35
CA GLY A 190 5.30 18.77 6.08
C GLY A 190 6.76 18.35 6.16
N GLU A 191 7.20 17.72 7.25
CA GLU A 191 8.51 17.07 7.33
C GLU A 191 8.40 15.66 6.74
N CYS A 192 9.39 15.27 5.96
CA CYS A 192 9.42 13.99 5.26
C CYS A 192 10.85 13.53 5.00
N ILE A 193 11.00 12.33 4.43
CA ILE A 193 12.26 11.79 3.96
C ILE A 193 12.21 11.68 2.43
N GLU A 194 13.17 12.31 1.77
CA GLU A 194 13.44 12.13 0.33
C GLU A 194 14.43 10.98 0.15
N ILE A 195 14.12 10.08 -0.80
CA ILE A 195 15.05 9.10 -1.35
C ILE A 195 15.09 9.34 -2.86
N CYS A 196 16.26 9.71 -3.37
CA CYS A 196 16.48 9.93 -4.80
C CYS A 196 17.32 8.79 -5.39
N LYS A 197 16.89 8.27 -6.54
CA LYS A 197 17.62 7.23 -7.27
C LYS A 197 19.01 7.70 -7.72
N ASP A 198 19.14 8.99 -8.03
CA ASP A 198 20.41 9.62 -8.42
C ASP A 198 21.47 9.54 -7.29
N ASP A 199 21.04 9.35 -6.04
CA ASP A 199 21.93 9.20 -4.88
C ASP A 199 22.40 7.74 -4.66
N PHE A 200 22.03 6.77 -5.51
CA PHE A 200 22.45 5.37 -5.33
C PHE A 200 23.98 5.18 -5.34
N ASN A 201 24.73 6.10 -5.91
CA ASN A 201 26.19 6.15 -5.86
C ASN A 201 26.75 6.45 -4.45
N LYS A 202 25.94 7.05 -3.56
CA LYS A 202 26.29 7.34 -2.15
C LYS A 202 26.00 6.17 -1.20
N LEU A 203 25.49 5.05 -1.72
CA LEU A 203 25.25 3.86 -0.91
C LEU A 203 26.57 3.19 -0.50
N PRO A 204 26.60 2.52 0.67
CA PRO A 204 27.82 1.88 1.14
C PRO A 204 28.21 0.70 0.23
N LYS A 205 29.52 0.38 0.17
CA LYS A 205 30.06 -0.74 -0.62
C LYS A 205 29.39 -2.11 -0.37
N LYS A 206 28.76 -2.30 0.79
CA LYS A 206 28.01 -3.52 1.12
C LYS A 206 26.68 -3.64 0.36
N PHE A 207 26.19 -2.54 -0.23
CA PHE A 207 24.92 -2.46 -0.93
C PHE A 207 25.00 -1.49 -2.14
N PRO A 208 25.85 -1.78 -3.15
CA PRO A 208 26.17 -0.84 -4.23
C PRO A 208 25.11 -0.86 -5.34
N LEU A 209 23.91 -0.33 -5.09
CA LEU A 209 22.82 -0.37 -6.10
C LEU A 209 23.18 0.30 -7.43
N HIS A 210 24.03 1.34 -7.43
CA HIS A 210 24.46 2.04 -8.65
C HIS A 210 25.29 1.18 -9.61
N GLU A 211 25.82 0.03 -9.17
CA GLU A 211 26.61 -0.88 -10.00
C GLU A 211 25.73 -1.94 -10.70
N LEU A 212 24.43 -1.98 -10.38
CA LEU A 212 23.45 -2.87 -10.97
C LEU A 212 22.66 -2.16 -12.08
N SER A 213 22.29 -2.92 -13.10
CA SER A 213 21.25 -2.51 -14.04
C SER A 213 19.87 -2.51 -13.37
N GLU A 214 18.88 -1.87 -13.99
CA GLU A 214 17.48 -1.96 -13.57
C GLU A 214 17.00 -3.40 -13.44
N GLU A 215 17.34 -4.24 -14.42
CA GLU A 215 17.08 -5.68 -14.37
C GLU A 215 17.77 -6.32 -13.15
N GLY A 216 19.03 -5.99 -12.88
CA GLY A 216 19.75 -6.52 -11.73
C GLY A 216 19.13 -6.13 -10.38
N ILE A 217 18.56 -4.91 -10.27
CA ILE A 217 17.82 -4.48 -9.08
C ILE A 217 16.57 -5.33 -8.89
N LYS A 218 15.80 -5.57 -9.96
CA LYS A 218 14.62 -6.45 -9.93
C LYS A 218 15.02 -7.88 -9.57
N THR A 219 16.10 -8.41 -10.15
CA THR A 219 16.63 -9.74 -9.82
C THR A 219 17.01 -9.85 -8.36
N MET A 220 17.69 -8.84 -7.82
CA MET A 220 18.04 -8.80 -6.39
C MET A 220 16.79 -8.89 -5.52
N VAL A 221 15.76 -8.10 -5.83
CA VAL A 221 14.50 -8.09 -5.07
C VAL A 221 13.77 -9.44 -5.18
N CYS A 222 13.65 -9.99 -6.39
CA CYS A 222 13.01 -11.28 -6.61
C CYS A 222 13.72 -12.41 -5.86
N LEU A 223 15.06 -12.43 -5.85
CA LEU A 223 15.83 -13.39 -5.06
C LEU A 223 15.56 -13.27 -3.56
N SER A 224 15.38 -12.05 -3.06
CA SER A 224 15.09 -11.80 -1.63
C SER A 224 13.63 -11.99 -1.21
N GLY A 225 12.72 -12.00 -2.18
CA GLY A 225 11.27 -12.02 -1.97
C GLY A 225 10.64 -10.63 -2.08
N CYS A 226 9.47 -10.59 -2.72
CA CYS A 226 8.62 -9.42 -2.90
C CYS A 226 7.15 -9.85 -3.00
N ASP A 227 6.25 -8.93 -3.34
CA ASP A 227 4.81 -9.24 -3.46
C ASP A 227 4.48 -10.28 -4.56
N TYR A 228 5.37 -10.47 -5.54
CA TYR A 228 5.18 -11.39 -6.67
C TYR A 228 5.87 -12.74 -6.53
N THR A 229 6.87 -12.85 -5.65
CA THR A 229 7.60 -14.11 -5.41
C THR A 229 8.07 -14.18 -3.97
N ASN A 230 8.00 -15.37 -3.37
CA ASN A 230 8.49 -15.58 -2.01
C ASN A 230 10.04 -15.53 -1.92
N GLY A 231 10.72 -15.50 -3.07
CA GLY A 231 12.17 -15.51 -3.13
C GLY A 231 12.78 -16.88 -2.81
N ILE A 232 14.11 -16.90 -2.68
CA ILE A 232 14.83 -18.12 -2.27
C ILE A 232 14.99 -18.09 -0.75
N PRO A 233 14.54 -19.13 -0.02
CA PRO A 233 14.66 -19.17 1.43
C PRO A 233 16.09 -18.88 1.92
N ARG A 234 16.20 -18.03 2.95
CA ARG A 234 17.47 -17.59 3.58
C ARG A 234 18.38 -16.73 2.69
N ILE A 235 17.93 -16.30 1.51
CA ILE A 235 18.61 -15.28 0.71
C ILE A 235 17.91 -13.94 0.97
N GLY A 236 18.55 -13.05 1.75
CA GLY A 236 18.09 -11.67 1.91
C GLY A 236 18.78 -10.70 0.96
N LEU A 237 18.35 -9.43 0.94
CA LEU A 237 18.84 -8.37 0.05
C LEU A 237 20.38 -8.27 -0.05
N VAL A 238 21.08 -8.28 1.09
CA VAL A 238 22.55 -8.17 1.13
C VAL A 238 23.25 -9.37 0.48
N LYS A 239 22.62 -10.55 0.50
CA LYS A 239 23.15 -11.73 -0.18
C LYS A 239 22.76 -11.73 -1.66
N ALA A 240 21.51 -11.39 -1.95
CA ALA A 240 21.00 -11.26 -3.31
C ALA A 240 21.85 -10.29 -4.13
N ILE A 241 22.16 -9.10 -3.60
CA ILE A 241 22.96 -8.10 -4.33
C ILE A 241 24.37 -8.60 -4.67
N LYS A 242 24.99 -9.40 -3.78
CA LYS A 242 26.31 -10.01 -4.04
C LYS A 242 26.24 -11.02 -5.18
N LEU A 243 25.21 -11.86 -5.18
CA LEU A 243 24.99 -12.85 -6.25
C LEU A 243 24.75 -12.17 -7.58
N VAL A 244 23.89 -11.15 -7.63
CA VAL A 244 23.61 -10.42 -8.86
C VAL A 244 24.84 -9.67 -9.35
N HIS A 245 25.58 -9.00 -8.46
CA HIS A 245 26.80 -8.28 -8.83
C HIS A 245 27.87 -9.22 -9.42
N GLN A 246 28.02 -10.43 -8.84
CA GLN A 246 29.01 -11.42 -9.26
C GLN A 246 28.65 -12.13 -10.57
N TYR A 247 27.40 -12.56 -10.73
CA TYR A 247 26.99 -13.46 -11.82
C TYR A 247 26.19 -12.76 -12.93
N ARG A 248 25.57 -11.61 -12.66
CA ARG A 248 24.81 -10.72 -13.57
C ARG A 248 23.60 -11.31 -14.28
N ASN A 249 23.50 -12.64 -14.38
CA ASN A 249 22.47 -13.36 -15.10
C ASN A 249 21.83 -14.41 -14.17
N ILE A 250 20.51 -14.55 -14.24
CA ILE A 250 19.74 -15.42 -13.35
C ILE A 250 20.15 -16.89 -13.44
N ASP A 251 20.41 -17.41 -14.65
CA ASP A 251 20.83 -18.82 -14.82
C ASP A 251 22.17 -19.10 -14.15
N LYS A 252 23.12 -18.18 -14.29
CA LYS A 252 24.42 -18.26 -13.60
C LYS A 252 24.27 -18.17 -12.08
N ILE A 253 23.38 -17.31 -11.59
CA ILE A 253 23.07 -17.21 -10.16
C ILE A 253 22.51 -18.54 -9.65
N LEU A 254 21.50 -19.09 -10.30
CA LEU A 254 20.87 -20.35 -9.89
C LEU A 254 21.85 -21.52 -9.96
N LEU A 255 22.69 -21.58 -11.00
CA LEU A 255 23.76 -22.58 -11.11
C LEU A 255 24.75 -22.48 -9.94
N SER A 256 25.13 -21.26 -9.54
CA SER A 256 26.03 -21.05 -8.41
C SER A 256 25.42 -21.49 -7.08
N ILE A 257 24.13 -21.20 -6.86
CA ILE A 257 23.40 -21.59 -5.66
C ILE A 257 23.28 -23.13 -5.59
N ARG A 258 22.96 -23.78 -6.71
CA ARG A 258 22.91 -25.26 -6.80
C ARG A 258 24.26 -25.88 -6.49
N ARG A 259 25.37 -25.31 -6.98
CA ARG A 259 26.74 -25.79 -6.70
C ARG A 259 27.15 -25.61 -5.25
N ASP A 260 26.77 -24.51 -4.59
CA ASP A 260 27.06 -24.29 -3.16
C ASP A 260 26.29 -25.28 -2.27
N GLY A 261 25.12 -25.76 -2.71
CA GLY A 261 24.32 -26.79 -2.02
C GLY A 261 23.67 -26.34 -0.71
N LYS A 262 23.96 -25.13 -0.23
CA LYS A 262 23.48 -24.58 1.05
C LYS A 262 22.04 -24.07 1.03
N PHE A 263 21.49 -23.77 -0.15
CA PHE A 263 20.15 -23.20 -0.31
C PHE A 263 19.32 -24.08 -1.23
N GLN A 264 18.10 -24.35 -0.80
CA GLN A 264 17.12 -25.05 -1.62
C GLN A 264 16.38 -24.02 -2.46
N ILE A 265 16.45 -24.18 -3.78
CA ILE A 265 15.72 -23.35 -4.73
C ILE A 265 14.33 -23.98 -4.89
N PRO A 266 13.24 -23.25 -4.62
CA PRO A 266 11.89 -23.75 -4.92
C PRO A 266 11.75 -24.08 -6.41
N GLU A 267 11.05 -25.16 -6.75
CA GLU A 267 10.86 -25.56 -8.15
C GLU A 267 10.10 -24.49 -8.96
N THR A 268 9.19 -23.77 -8.31
CA THR A 268 8.40 -22.68 -8.91
C THR A 268 9.16 -21.36 -9.05
N PHE A 269 10.33 -21.22 -8.40
CA PHE A 269 11.01 -19.92 -8.26
C PHE A 269 11.31 -19.26 -9.60
N LEU A 270 11.80 -20.01 -10.59
CA LEU A 270 12.17 -19.43 -11.88
C LEU A 270 10.95 -18.87 -12.62
N GLN A 271 9.80 -19.57 -12.55
CA GLN A 271 8.55 -19.09 -13.14
C GLN A 271 8.03 -17.85 -12.41
N GLU A 272 8.05 -17.85 -11.07
CA GLU A 272 7.68 -16.68 -10.26
C GLU A 272 8.59 -15.48 -10.54
N TYR A 273 9.90 -15.72 -10.70
CA TYR A 273 10.89 -14.72 -11.05
C TYR A 273 10.54 -14.02 -12.37
N HIS A 274 10.29 -14.79 -13.44
CA HIS A 274 9.93 -14.21 -14.74
C HIS A 274 8.64 -13.38 -14.66
N LYS A 275 7.62 -13.89 -13.97
CA LYS A 275 6.36 -13.16 -13.74
C LYS A 275 6.58 -11.86 -12.99
N ALA A 276 7.38 -11.87 -11.93
CA ALA A 276 7.71 -10.69 -11.13
C ALA A 276 8.44 -9.63 -11.96
N VAL A 277 9.43 -10.02 -12.77
CA VAL A 277 10.17 -9.10 -13.65
C VAL A 277 9.24 -8.45 -14.67
N ILE A 278 8.35 -9.24 -15.28
CA ILE A 278 7.34 -8.72 -16.23
C ILE A 278 6.40 -7.73 -15.52
N ALA A 279 5.89 -8.07 -14.33
CA ALA A 279 5.00 -7.21 -13.57
C ALA A 279 5.67 -5.86 -13.22
N PHE A 280 6.93 -5.86 -12.78
CA PHE A 280 7.66 -4.63 -12.49
C PHE A 280 7.97 -3.78 -13.74
N GLU A 281 8.08 -4.38 -14.92
CA GLU A 281 8.53 -3.68 -16.12
C GLU A 281 7.39 -3.21 -17.03
N TYR A 282 6.37 -4.04 -17.22
CA TYR A 282 5.41 -3.86 -18.31
C TYR A 282 3.96 -3.74 -17.83
N GLN A 283 3.73 -3.57 -16.52
CA GLN A 283 2.37 -3.35 -16.01
C GLN A 283 1.67 -2.22 -16.76
N ARG A 284 0.41 -2.45 -17.10
CA ARG A 284 -0.41 -1.48 -17.81
C ARG A 284 -0.77 -0.30 -16.93
N VAL A 285 -0.68 0.86 -17.55
CA VAL A 285 -0.96 2.17 -16.96
C VAL A 285 -1.83 2.95 -17.93
N PHE A 286 -2.49 4.00 -17.44
CA PHE A 286 -3.26 4.92 -18.26
C PHE A 286 -2.43 6.18 -18.52
N CYS A 287 -2.27 6.53 -19.79
CA CYS A 287 -1.64 7.79 -20.17
C CYS A 287 -2.69 8.90 -20.22
N PRO A 288 -2.61 9.93 -19.34
CA PRO A 288 -3.59 11.00 -19.32
C PRO A 288 -3.44 12.00 -20.48
N ILE A 289 -2.33 11.96 -21.22
CA ILE A 289 -2.09 12.85 -22.36
C ILE A 289 -2.75 12.28 -23.62
N SER A 290 -2.53 10.99 -23.90
CA SER A 290 -3.13 10.32 -25.06
C SER A 290 -4.51 9.73 -24.76
N GLU A 291 -4.93 9.71 -23.50
CA GLU A 291 -6.16 9.07 -23.00
C GLU A 291 -6.27 7.59 -23.38
N LYS A 292 -5.15 6.86 -23.30
CA LYS A 292 -5.06 5.44 -23.70
C LYS A 292 -4.40 4.60 -22.62
N ILE A 293 -4.74 3.30 -22.61
CA ILE A 293 -3.95 2.29 -21.92
C ILE A 293 -2.64 2.09 -22.67
N VAL A 294 -1.54 2.16 -21.93
CA VAL A 294 -0.18 1.87 -22.40
C VAL A 294 0.51 0.99 -21.36
N THR A 295 1.76 0.59 -21.60
CA THR A 295 2.58 -0.11 -20.61
C THR A 295 3.51 0.87 -19.89
N LEU A 296 3.97 0.51 -18.68
CA LEU A 296 4.89 1.33 -17.89
C LEU A 296 6.20 1.61 -18.65
N ASN A 297 6.71 0.61 -19.36
CA ASN A 297 7.81 0.72 -20.32
C ASN A 297 7.38 0.06 -21.64
N ASP A 298 7.96 0.49 -22.75
CA ASP A 298 7.69 -0.11 -24.06
C ASP A 298 8.12 -1.58 -24.07
N ILE A 299 7.25 -2.47 -24.56
CA ILE A 299 7.57 -3.90 -24.69
C ILE A 299 8.45 -4.07 -25.95
N PRO A 300 9.66 -4.64 -25.84
CA PRO A 300 10.50 -4.90 -27.01
C PRO A 300 9.82 -5.82 -28.03
N MET A 301 10.02 -5.57 -29.32
CA MET A 301 9.44 -6.40 -30.40
C MET A 301 9.82 -7.88 -30.28
N GLU A 302 11.04 -8.19 -29.88
CA GLU A 302 11.51 -9.57 -29.64
C GLU A 302 10.67 -10.29 -28.59
N VAL A 303 10.26 -9.56 -27.55
CA VAL A 303 9.42 -10.07 -26.47
C VAL A 303 8.00 -10.34 -26.99
N ILE A 304 7.44 -9.43 -27.80
CA ILE A 304 6.14 -9.59 -28.47
C ILE A 304 6.15 -10.77 -29.46
N GLU A 305 7.23 -10.94 -30.23
CA GLU A 305 7.37 -12.03 -31.19
C GLU A 305 7.49 -13.40 -30.50
N SER A 306 8.19 -13.46 -29.36
CA SER A 306 8.31 -14.68 -28.57
C SER A 306 6.97 -15.11 -27.96
N MET A 307 6.16 -14.13 -27.53
CA MET A 307 4.77 -14.29 -27.09
C MET A 307 3.87 -14.89 -28.18
N ASN A 308 3.93 -14.36 -29.40
CA ASN A 308 3.12 -14.87 -30.52
C ASN A 308 3.45 -16.33 -30.89
N LYS A 309 4.61 -16.85 -30.49
CA LYS A 309 5.06 -18.22 -30.79
C LYS A 309 4.79 -19.23 -29.67
N THR A 310 4.42 -18.79 -28.47
CA THR A 310 4.30 -19.68 -27.29
C THR A 310 2.92 -19.56 -26.61
N TYR A 311 2.48 -20.64 -25.95
CA TYR A 311 1.29 -20.67 -25.07
C TYR A 311 1.46 -19.81 -23.79
N ASP A 312 2.54 -19.03 -23.68
CA ASP A 312 2.91 -18.26 -22.48
C ASP A 312 2.25 -16.86 -22.42
N ASN A 313 1.44 -16.52 -23.43
CA ASN A 313 0.71 -15.26 -23.52
C ASN A 313 -0.16 -14.99 -22.30
N GLU A 314 -0.96 -15.97 -21.86
CA GLU A 314 -1.83 -15.78 -20.70
C GLU A 314 -1.04 -15.46 -19.42
N GLN A 315 0.15 -16.04 -19.24
CA GLN A 315 0.98 -15.77 -18.08
C GLN A 315 1.58 -14.35 -18.12
N PHE A 316 1.98 -13.89 -19.30
CA PHE A 316 2.45 -12.52 -19.47
C PHE A 316 1.34 -11.50 -19.13
N PHE A 317 0.14 -11.70 -19.69
CA PHE A 317 -1.01 -10.84 -19.42
C PHE A 317 -1.53 -10.92 -17.99
N ALA A 318 -1.36 -12.05 -17.31
CA ALA A 318 -1.60 -12.17 -15.87
C ALA A 318 -0.69 -11.27 -15.02
N CYS A 319 0.47 -10.87 -15.57
CA CYS A 319 1.42 -9.97 -14.91
C CYS A 319 1.20 -8.51 -15.28
N ILE A 320 0.87 -8.22 -16.54
CA ILE A 320 0.69 -6.83 -17.01
C ILE A 320 -0.74 -6.29 -16.87
N GLY A 321 -1.74 -7.17 -16.74
CA GLY A 321 -3.14 -6.87 -16.54
C GLY A 321 -4.03 -7.04 -17.78
N LEU A 322 -5.26 -7.52 -17.58
CA LEU A 322 -6.25 -7.79 -18.62
C LEU A 322 -7.01 -6.52 -19.03
N VAL A 323 -7.13 -6.25 -20.32
CA VAL A 323 -7.82 -5.06 -20.83
C VAL A 323 -9.15 -5.40 -21.45
N ILE A 324 -10.04 -4.41 -21.49
CA ILE A 324 -11.36 -4.51 -22.09
C ILE A 324 -11.22 -4.44 -23.61
N ASP A 325 -11.75 -5.46 -24.27
CA ASP A 325 -11.83 -5.56 -25.72
C ASP A 325 -12.97 -4.70 -26.29
N LYS A 326 -12.68 -3.98 -27.37
CA LYS A 326 -13.60 -3.01 -27.99
C LYS A 326 -14.83 -3.67 -28.62
N GLU A 327 -14.71 -4.90 -29.13
CA GLU A 327 -15.80 -5.58 -29.83
C GLU A 327 -16.67 -6.40 -28.87
N THR A 328 -16.02 -7.16 -27.98
CA THR A 328 -16.69 -8.10 -27.10
C THR A 328 -17.05 -7.52 -25.74
N SER A 329 -16.50 -6.36 -25.37
CA SER A 329 -16.64 -5.77 -24.03
C SER A 329 -16.28 -6.75 -22.92
N LYS A 330 -15.25 -7.58 -23.12
CA LYS A 330 -14.75 -8.53 -22.12
C LYS A 330 -13.29 -8.21 -21.78
N LYS A 331 -12.88 -8.55 -20.55
CA LYS A 331 -11.48 -8.47 -20.12
C LYS A 331 -10.70 -9.62 -20.77
N LEU A 332 -9.78 -9.31 -21.69
CA LEU A 332 -9.03 -10.26 -22.49
C LEU A 332 -7.53 -9.93 -22.53
N CYS A 333 -6.76 -10.92 -22.98
CA CYS A 333 -5.34 -10.82 -23.31
C CYS A 333 -5.19 -10.19 -24.71
N ILE A 334 -5.07 -8.87 -24.80
CA ILE A 334 -4.98 -8.15 -26.07
C ILE A 334 -3.56 -7.62 -26.26
N ILE A 335 -2.88 -7.99 -27.35
CA ILE A 335 -1.57 -7.43 -27.74
C ILE A 335 -1.75 -6.16 -28.56
N ASP A 336 -2.65 -6.21 -29.55
CA ASP A 336 -2.93 -5.11 -30.46
C ASP A 336 -3.66 -3.96 -29.75
N GLU A 337 -2.98 -2.83 -29.57
CA GLU A 337 -3.51 -1.67 -28.85
C GLU A 337 -4.78 -1.09 -29.49
N ASP A 338 -5.00 -1.30 -30.79
CA ASP A 338 -6.18 -0.79 -31.50
C ASP A 338 -7.47 -1.57 -31.16
N LYS A 339 -7.32 -2.79 -30.64
CA LYS A 339 -8.44 -3.62 -30.16
C LYS A 339 -8.84 -3.30 -28.72
N ILE A 340 -8.04 -2.51 -28.00
CA ILE A 340 -8.34 -2.10 -26.63
C ILE A 340 -9.42 -1.03 -26.65
N ASP A 341 -10.45 -1.19 -25.81
CA ASP A 341 -11.45 -0.16 -25.56
C ASP A 341 -10.89 0.95 -24.65
N HIS A 342 -10.14 1.87 -25.25
CA HIS A 342 -9.58 3.02 -24.54
C HIS A 342 -10.66 3.95 -23.97
N GLU A 343 -11.87 3.97 -24.54
CA GLU A 343 -12.95 4.83 -24.04
C GLU A 343 -13.49 4.33 -22.70
N ILE A 344 -13.74 3.02 -22.55
CA ILE A 344 -14.18 2.46 -21.27
C ILE A 344 -13.08 2.65 -20.22
N HIS A 345 -11.82 2.40 -20.58
CA HIS A 345 -10.69 2.63 -19.68
C HIS A 345 -10.56 4.09 -19.26
N ARG A 346 -10.78 5.05 -20.17
CA ARG A 346 -10.83 6.48 -19.81
C ARG A 346 -11.93 6.78 -18.79
N LYS A 347 -13.12 6.20 -18.96
CA LYS A 347 -14.23 6.37 -18.00
C LYS A 347 -13.89 5.78 -16.63
N ILE A 348 -13.16 4.66 -16.58
CA ILE A 348 -12.63 4.10 -15.32
C ILE A 348 -11.57 5.03 -14.72
N ALA A 349 -10.60 5.49 -15.51
CA ALA A 349 -9.49 6.34 -15.08
C ALA A 349 -9.97 7.66 -14.46
N TYR A 350 -11.08 8.22 -14.94
CA TYR A 350 -11.71 9.40 -14.35
C TYR A 350 -12.75 9.12 -13.26
N GLY A 351 -12.86 7.87 -12.81
CA GLY A 351 -13.74 7.48 -11.69
C GLY A 351 -15.23 7.55 -12.02
N GLN A 352 -15.61 7.34 -13.29
CA GLN A 352 -17.00 7.28 -13.74
C GLN A 352 -17.56 5.86 -13.67
N LEU A 353 -16.73 4.87 -14.01
CA LEU A 353 -17.07 3.43 -13.98
C LEU A 353 -16.29 2.73 -12.86
N ASN A 354 -16.86 1.65 -12.33
CA ASN A 354 -16.20 0.87 -11.29
C ASN A 354 -15.06 0.04 -11.91
N PRO A 355 -13.85 0.05 -11.34
CA PRO A 355 -12.68 -0.63 -11.92
C PRO A 355 -12.82 -2.16 -11.93
N TYR A 356 -13.50 -2.75 -10.94
CA TYR A 356 -13.74 -4.19 -10.88
C TYR A 356 -14.85 -4.62 -11.84
N ASN A 357 -15.92 -3.83 -11.91
CA ASN A 357 -17.06 -4.05 -12.81
C ASN A 357 -17.39 -2.77 -13.59
N PHE A 358 -16.83 -2.65 -14.80
CA PHE A 358 -16.97 -1.48 -15.65
C PHE A 358 -18.38 -1.30 -16.24
N GLU A 359 -19.28 -2.28 -16.12
CA GLU A 359 -20.69 -2.11 -16.50
C GLU A 359 -21.44 -1.24 -15.49
N LYS A 360 -20.91 -1.10 -14.26
CA LYS A 360 -21.52 -0.31 -13.19
C LYS A 360 -20.83 1.05 -13.08
N ARG A 361 -21.65 2.09 -12.84
CA ARG A 361 -21.14 3.39 -12.43
C ARG A 361 -20.49 3.30 -11.07
N LEU A 362 -19.38 4.03 -10.89
CA LEU A 362 -18.76 4.16 -9.59
C LEU A 362 -19.53 5.18 -8.75
N VAL A 363 -20.09 4.74 -7.62
CA VAL A 363 -20.94 5.56 -6.77
C VAL A 363 -20.23 5.90 -5.47
N ASN A 364 -20.47 7.12 -4.98
CA ASN A 364 -19.99 7.60 -3.69
C ASN A 364 -20.69 6.86 -2.53
N ARG A 365 -19.90 6.18 -1.69
CA ARG A 365 -20.40 5.39 -0.54
C ARG A 365 -21.38 6.16 0.34
N GLU A 366 -20.99 7.35 0.78
CA GLU A 366 -21.78 8.11 1.76
C GLU A 366 -23.08 8.65 1.17
N ARG A 367 -23.09 9.00 -0.12
CA ARG A 367 -24.33 9.35 -0.84
C ARG A 367 -25.24 8.13 -0.97
N TYR A 368 -24.70 6.97 -1.31
CA TYR A 368 -25.47 5.73 -1.43
C TYR A 368 -26.17 5.37 -0.10
N LEU A 369 -25.44 5.37 1.01
CA LEU A 369 -26.01 5.07 2.33
C LEU A 369 -27.09 6.07 2.77
N GLN A 370 -26.95 7.35 2.40
CA GLN A 370 -27.97 8.37 2.69
C GLN A 370 -29.26 8.18 1.88
N ILE A 371 -29.16 7.68 0.64
CA ILE A 371 -30.34 7.38 -0.18
C ILE A 371 -31.03 6.10 0.31
N ALA A 372 -30.25 5.07 0.65
CA ALA A 372 -30.78 3.81 1.17
C ALA A 372 -31.59 4.02 2.46
N SER A 373 -31.03 4.76 3.43
CA SER A 373 -31.72 5.10 4.67
C SER A 373 -33.01 5.89 4.45
N LYS A 374 -33.06 6.83 3.49
CA LYS A 374 -34.29 7.56 3.14
C LYS A 374 -35.34 6.65 2.50
N SER A 375 -34.93 5.67 1.69
CA SER A 375 -35.84 4.76 1.00
C SER A 375 -36.47 3.74 1.96
N GLU A 376 -35.71 3.27 2.95
CA GLU A 376 -36.21 2.39 4.03
C GLU A 376 -37.26 3.09 4.91
N ILE A 377 -37.06 4.38 5.20
CA ILE A 377 -38.02 5.21 5.98
C ILE A 377 -39.35 5.40 5.22
N VAL A 378 -39.32 5.46 3.89
CA VAL A 378 -40.53 5.58 3.06
C VAL A 378 -41.25 4.23 2.90
N GLY A 379 -40.52 3.11 2.95
CA GLY A 379 -41.08 1.75 2.89
C GLY A 379 -41.72 1.25 4.19
N GLN A 380 -41.30 1.77 5.35
CA GLN A 380 -41.89 1.47 6.65
C GLN A 380 -42.76 2.64 7.14
N GLY A 381 -43.98 2.71 6.64
CA GLY A 381 -45.04 3.49 7.28
C GLY A 381 -45.36 2.94 8.67
N GLY A 382 -44.63 3.41 9.69
CA GLY A 382 -44.85 3.05 11.09
C GLY A 382 -44.10 4.00 12.02
N ILE A 383 -44.85 4.79 12.78
CA ILE A 383 -44.38 5.79 13.76
C ILE A 383 -43.45 5.13 14.79
N LEU A 384 -42.16 5.44 14.76
CA LEU A 384 -41.26 5.29 15.92
C LEU A 384 -40.24 6.43 15.97
N SER A 385 -40.20 7.08 17.14
CA SER A 385 -39.38 8.23 17.52
C SER A 385 -37.88 7.96 17.36
N ALA A 386 -37.23 8.65 16.42
CA ALA A 386 -35.79 8.63 16.22
C ALA A 386 -35.04 9.37 17.35
N LYS A 387 -34.17 8.67 18.07
CA LYS A 387 -33.08 9.32 18.82
C LYS A 387 -32.06 9.85 17.81
N ASN A 388 -31.98 11.17 17.72
CA ASN A 388 -31.05 11.92 16.88
C ASN A 388 -29.58 11.59 17.20
N ASN A 389 -28.92 10.80 16.36
CA ASN A 389 -27.47 10.94 16.16
C ASN A 389 -27.26 11.93 15.01
N SER A 390 -26.79 13.14 15.34
CA SER A 390 -26.56 14.21 14.37
C SER A 390 -25.30 13.98 13.54
N THR A 391 -25.33 13.05 12.58
CA THR A 391 -24.36 13.06 11.48
C THR A 391 -24.84 14.08 10.45
N LYS A 392 -24.09 15.19 10.31
CA LYS A 392 -24.37 16.19 9.27
C LYS A 392 -24.21 15.52 7.90
N SER A 393 -25.27 15.54 7.08
CA SER A 393 -25.27 14.93 5.74
C SER A 393 -24.07 15.41 4.92
N ILE A 394 -23.45 14.48 4.18
CA ILE A 394 -22.34 14.81 3.27
C ILE A 394 -22.77 15.78 2.17
N ASP A 395 -24.05 15.84 1.83
CA ASP A 395 -24.58 16.80 0.85
C ASP A 395 -24.59 18.21 1.43
N LEU A 396 -24.92 18.37 2.73
CA LEU A 396 -24.71 19.65 3.43
C LEU A 396 -23.22 20.02 3.47
N PHE A 397 -22.32 19.04 3.58
CA PHE A 397 -20.88 19.28 3.50
C PHE A 397 -20.47 19.79 2.10
N PHE A 398 -20.82 19.09 1.01
CA PHE A 398 -20.49 19.53 -0.35
C PHE A 398 -21.17 20.85 -0.75
N THR A 399 -22.40 21.09 -0.29
CA THR A 399 -23.16 22.33 -0.56
C THR A 399 -22.59 23.53 0.23
N LYS A 400 -22.20 23.32 1.49
CA LYS A 400 -21.56 24.36 2.32
C LYS A 400 -20.16 24.71 1.84
N VAL A 401 -19.47 23.76 1.23
CA VAL A 401 -18.14 23.98 0.66
C VAL A 401 -18.22 24.72 -0.68
N ALA A 402 -19.22 24.44 -1.52
CA ALA A 402 -19.46 25.18 -2.77
C ALA A 402 -19.82 26.66 -2.54
N SER A 403 -20.54 26.98 -1.46
CA SER A 403 -20.95 28.35 -1.10
C SER A 403 -19.84 29.20 -0.48
N ASN A 404 -18.73 28.61 -0.03
CA ASN A 404 -17.58 29.34 0.51
C ASN A 404 -16.61 29.88 -0.56
N LYS A 405 -16.95 29.80 -1.85
CA LYS A 405 -16.12 30.32 -2.96
C LYS A 405 -16.00 31.86 -2.99
N GLU A 406 -16.76 32.61 -2.20
CA GLU A 406 -16.81 34.09 -2.32
C GLU A 406 -16.14 34.90 -1.20
N ASN A 407 -15.52 34.31 -0.17
CA ASN A 407 -14.87 35.11 0.88
C ASN A 407 -13.52 34.53 1.33
N SER A 408 -12.42 34.97 0.68
CA SER A 408 -11.08 34.83 1.29
C SER A 408 -10.15 35.98 0.93
N SER A 409 -10.30 37.11 1.64
CA SER A 409 -9.22 38.09 1.79
C SER A 409 -8.21 37.57 2.82
N VAL A 410 -7.05 37.08 2.35
CA VAL A 410 -5.98 36.52 3.19
C VAL A 410 -5.19 37.66 3.86
N LYS A 411 -5.28 37.77 5.19
CA LYS A 411 -4.33 38.56 6.00
C LYS A 411 -3.03 37.73 6.18
N ARG A 412 -1.92 38.24 5.63
CA ARG A 412 -0.56 37.69 5.81
C ARG A 412 -0.14 37.80 7.29
N ARG A 413 0.39 36.71 7.86
CA ARG A 413 1.12 36.73 9.15
C ARG A 413 2.63 36.88 8.91
N PRO A 414 3.40 37.46 9.85
CA PRO A 414 4.79 37.83 9.61
C PRO A 414 5.73 36.63 9.68
N ILE A 415 6.79 36.71 8.87
CA ILE A 415 7.89 35.75 8.72
C ILE A 415 8.78 35.82 9.98
N VAL A 416 9.00 34.70 10.66
CA VAL A 416 10.01 34.58 11.73
C VAL A 416 11.33 34.08 11.13
N ARG A 417 12.41 34.81 11.40
CA ARG A 417 13.77 34.56 10.88
C ARG A 417 14.35 33.22 11.36
N SER A 418 14.95 32.49 10.42
CA SER A 418 15.69 31.25 10.60
C SER A 418 17.03 31.49 11.28
N GLY A 419 17.19 31.04 12.52
CA GLY A 419 18.46 31.14 13.24
C GLY A 419 18.67 30.20 14.44
N GLY A 420 17.75 29.28 14.74
CA GLY A 420 17.84 28.45 15.96
C GLY A 420 17.45 26.97 15.82
N ILE A 421 17.33 26.46 14.59
CA ILE A 421 16.86 25.09 14.34
C ILE A 421 18.01 24.08 14.44
N VAL A 422 19.24 24.48 14.10
CA VAL A 422 20.42 23.59 14.10
C VAL A 422 20.84 23.20 15.52
N ASP A 423 20.71 24.09 16.50
CA ASP A 423 21.15 23.85 17.88
C ASP A 423 20.17 22.97 18.68
N LYS A 424 18.86 23.08 18.40
CA LYS A 424 17.85 22.20 19.03
C LYS A 424 17.92 20.77 18.51
N LEU A 425 18.31 20.58 17.25
CA LEU A 425 18.50 19.24 16.66
C LEU A 425 19.74 18.53 17.22
N THR A 426 20.84 19.25 17.45
CA THR A 426 22.06 18.67 18.02
C THR A 426 21.91 18.29 19.49
N GLU A 427 21.18 19.07 20.30
CA GLU A 427 20.86 18.70 21.69
C GLU A 427 19.96 17.46 21.79
N THR A 428 18.98 17.34 20.90
CA THR A 428 18.06 16.19 20.88
C THR A 428 18.77 14.91 20.45
N ILE A 429 19.82 15.01 19.62
CA ILE A 429 20.67 13.87 19.22
C ILE A 429 21.66 13.47 20.31
N LYS A 430 22.18 14.40 21.12
CA LYS A 430 23.04 14.09 22.28
C LYS A 430 22.27 13.37 23.40
N LYS A 431 21.02 13.77 23.67
CA LYS A 431 20.19 13.12 24.71
C LYS A 431 19.76 11.69 24.37
N ARG A 432 19.85 11.27 23.09
CA ARG A 432 19.51 9.91 22.65
C ARG A 432 20.71 8.94 22.56
N LYS A 433 21.93 9.38 22.87
CA LYS A 433 23.16 8.55 22.77
C LYS A 433 23.75 8.08 24.12
N LEU A 434 23.09 8.31 25.24
CA LEU A 434 23.50 7.78 26.54
C LEU A 434 22.72 6.51 26.91
N CYS A 435 23.03 5.39 26.26
CA CYS A 435 22.92 4.05 26.86
C CYS A 435 23.60 2.98 25.98
N HIS A 436 24.93 2.96 25.95
CA HIS A 436 25.78 1.75 25.89
C HIS A 436 27.23 2.17 25.62
N SER A 437 28.05 2.13 26.68
CA SER A 437 29.49 1.95 26.55
C SER A 437 29.93 0.98 27.65
N ILE A 438 30.35 -0.19 27.22
CA ILE A 438 31.03 -1.23 27.99
C ILE A 438 32.50 -0.80 28.16
N ASN A 439 33.08 -0.93 29.37
CA ASN A 439 34.37 -1.62 29.59
C ASN A 439 34.86 -1.61 31.05
N SER A 440 35.05 -2.83 31.57
CA SER A 440 36.17 -3.39 32.34
C SER A 440 36.70 -2.79 33.68
N ILE A 441 36.59 -3.64 34.72
CA ILE A 441 37.59 -4.07 35.75
C ILE A 441 38.08 -3.06 36.81
N SER A 442 37.64 -3.21 38.08
CA SER A 442 38.41 -3.79 39.22
C SER A 442 37.84 -3.48 40.63
N SER A 443 37.82 -4.52 41.47
CA SER A 443 38.03 -4.58 42.94
C SER A 443 37.10 -3.91 43.99
N LEU A 444 36.78 -4.75 45.00
CA LEU A 444 36.55 -4.51 46.45
C LEU A 444 35.15 -4.18 47.00
N SER A 445 34.51 -5.25 47.53
CA SER A 445 34.05 -5.46 48.92
C SER A 445 32.96 -4.59 49.60
N LYS A 446 32.01 -5.33 50.20
CA LYS A 446 31.21 -5.11 51.43
C LYS A 446 29.76 -4.60 51.32
N SER A 447 28.86 -5.56 51.63
CA SER A 447 27.71 -5.53 52.57
C SER A 447 26.58 -4.49 52.45
N GLY A 448 25.34 -4.97 52.49
CA GLY A 448 24.22 -4.27 53.15
C GLY A 448 22.91 -4.23 52.37
N ASP A 449 22.00 -5.12 52.76
CA ASP A 449 20.53 -5.01 52.84
C ASP A 449 19.62 -4.49 51.71
N SER A 450 18.69 -5.41 51.38
CA SER A 450 17.23 -5.27 51.20
C SER A 450 16.64 -4.04 50.49
N THR A 451 15.96 -4.28 49.37
CA THR A 451 14.48 -4.17 49.27
C THR A 451 14.00 -4.51 47.85
N LEU A 452 12.89 -5.22 47.79
CA LEU A 452 12.23 -5.74 46.60
C LEU A 452 11.57 -4.64 45.76
N THR A 453 11.74 -4.71 44.43
CA THR A 453 10.66 -4.42 43.46
C THR A 453 11.01 -5.07 42.11
N LYS A 454 10.44 -6.26 41.85
CA LYS A 454 10.56 -6.96 40.55
C LYS A 454 9.48 -6.45 39.58
N SER A 455 9.93 -5.78 38.52
CA SER A 455 9.16 -5.49 37.31
C SER A 455 8.99 -6.78 36.48
N ARG A 456 7.74 -7.18 36.23
CA ARG A 456 7.36 -8.26 35.32
C ARG A 456 7.24 -7.73 33.89
N PHE A 457 8.27 -7.87 33.08
CA PHE A 457 8.15 -7.99 31.62
C PHE A 457 9.29 -8.90 31.16
N PHE A 458 8.95 -9.89 30.32
CA PHE A 458 9.77 -10.99 29.81
C PHE A 458 9.82 -12.27 30.67
N SER A 459 8.91 -13.20 30.37
CA SER A 459 9.19 -14.64 30.42
C SER A 459 8.63 -15.27 29.14
N THR A 460 9.53 -15.76 28.31
CA THR A 460 9.30 -16.69 27.21
C THR A 460 8.94 -18.06 27.79
N ASN A 461 7.81 -18.65 27.40
CA ASN A 461 7.57 -20.08 27.59
C ASN A 461 7.30 -20.71 26.21
N ALA A 462 8.34 -21.36 25.70
CA ALA A 462 8.20 -22.70 25.14
C ALA A 462 7.89 -23.67 26.29
N ASP A 463 7.38 -24.86 25.95
CA ASP A 463 7.08 -26.00 26.82
C ASP A 463 5.73 -25.91 27.56
N ILE A 464 4.70 -26.52 26.95
CA ILE A 464 3.72 -27.45 27.55
C ILE A 464 3.25 -28.32 26.36
N ALA A 465 4.05 -29.32 26.02
CA ALA A 465 3.55 -30.63 25.63
C ALA A 465 3.69 -31.50 26.89
N ASP A 466 2.86 -32.52 27.04
CA ASP A 466 2.72 -33.40 28.21
C ASP A 466 1.79 -32.87 29.31
N THR A 467 0.49 -33.10 29.11
CA THR A 467 -0.42 -33.71 30.09
C THR A 467 -1.83 -33.65 29.50
N LEU A 468 -2.36 -34.79 29.06
CA LEU A 468 -3.78 -35.19 29.06
C LEU A 468 -3.97 -36.49 28.23
N GLU A 469 -3.15 -37.50 28.51
CA GLU A 469 -3.52 -38.90 28.28
C GLU A 469 -3.85 -39.49 29.64
N GLU A 470 -5.14 -39.70 29.90
CA GLU A 470 -5.74 -40.73 30.77
C GLU A 470 -7.17 -40.28 31.08
N ILE A 471 -8.13 -40.80 30.29
CA ILE A 471 -9.45 -41.32 30.69
C ILE A 471 -10.04 -41.92 29.40
N ILE A 472 -9.68 -43.17 29.15
CA ILE A 472 -10.46 -44.19 28.41
C ILE A 472 -10.95 -45.09 29.56
N ASP A 473 -12.21 -45.43 29.79
CA ASP A 473 -13.22 -45.98 28.90
C ASP A 473 -14.55 -45.99 29.69
N THR A 474 -15.69 -45.85 29.02
CA THR A 474 -16.89 -46.68 29.22
C THR A 474 -18.08 -46.20 28.37
N GLN A 475 -18.26 -46.92 27.26
CA GLN A 475 -19.52 -47.41 26.70
C GLN A 475 -20.62 -46.44 26.21
N SER A 476 -20.78 -46.53 24.88
CA SER A 476 -22.02 -46.86 24.16
C SER A 476 -23.01 -45.75 23.79
N SER A 477 -23.20 -45.65 22.47
CA SER A 477 -24.47 -45.74 21.74
C SER A 477 -24.69 -44.60 20.73
N ASP A 478 -24.70 -45.03 19.47
CA ASP A 478 -25.49 -44.56 18.33
C ASP A 478 -25.88 -43.08 18.25
N THR A 479 -25.43 -42.43 17.16
CA THR A 479 -26.35 -42.08 16.07
C THR A 479 -25.60 -41.58 14.83
N LYS A 480 -25.97 -42.19 13.70
CA LYS A 480 -25.62 -41.84 12.32
C LYS A 480 -26.12 -40.44 11.94
N VAL A 481 -25.42 -39.77 11.02
CA VAL A 481 -25.95 -39.16 9.74
C VAL A 481 -24.77 -38.46 9.00
N PRO A 482 -24.76 -38.45 7.64
CA PRO A 482 -23.54 -38.57 6.85
C PRO A 482 -23.05 -37.30 6.14
N LYS A 483 -21.79 -37.39 5.68
CA LYS A 483 -21.18 -36.61 4.61
C LYS A 483 -21.98 -36.73 3.31
N ASN A 484 -22.18 -35.60 2.63
CA ASN A 484 -21.90 -35.37 1.20
C ASN A 484 -22.66 -34.11 0.74
N PHE A 485 -21.96 -33.13 0.17
CA PHE A 485 -22.11 -32.76 -1.25
C PHE A 485 -21.14 -31.63 -1.58
N TRP A 486 -20.23 -31.93 -2.50
CA TRP A 486 -19.55 -30.94 -3.33
C TRP A 486 -20.53 -30.52 -4.44
N LEU A 487 -20.71 -29.21 -4.60
CA LEU A 487 -20.92 -28.50 -5.87
C LEU A 487 -20.65 -27.01 -5.64
#